data_AF-A0A1H3SJ14-F1
#
_entry.id   AF-A0A1H3SJ14-F1
#
_cell.length_a   1.000
_cell.length_b   1.000
_cell.length_c   1.000
_cell.angle_alpha   90.00
_cell.angle_beta   90.00
_cell.angle_gamma   90.00
#
_symmetry.space_group_name_H-M   'P 1'
#
loop_
_entity.id
_entity.type
_entity.pdbx_description
1 polymer ?
#
loop_
_entity_poly.entity_id
_entity_poly.type
_entity_poly.pdbx_seq_one_letter_code
_entity_poly.pdbx_strand_id
1 'polypeptide(L)'
;MNKQLIINIVLESVEEINHILEDKIPVQEGEYAYLYDWSHGYLDSFSLVSLLVCIEQAMEDQLNMKLDLVNLNHLADQNNPFRTVESLVNHIIDLSNVNDLKNENKIKT
;
A
#
# COMPACT_ATOMS: atom_id res chain seq x y z
N MET A 1 12.99 8.14 -3.05
CA MET A 1 12.25 7.02 -3.69
C MET A 1 11.47 7.53 -4.90
N ASN A 2 11.32 6.75 -5.97
CA ASN A 2 10.58 7.17 -7.17
C ASN A 2 9.07 6.88 -7.00
N LYS A 3 8.24 7.92 -6.84
CA LYS A 3 6.79 7.78 -6.63
C LYS A 3 6.12 6.94 -7.73
N GLN A 4 6.51 7.14 -8.99
CA GLN A 4 5.92 6.44 -10.13
C GLN A 4 6.14 4.92 -10.05
N LEU A 5 7.30 4.50 -9.54
CA LEU A 5 7.61 3.08 -9.39
C LEU A 5 6.72 2.42 -8.33
N ILE A 6 6.47 3.12 -7.23
CA ILE A 6 5.57 2.64 -6.17
C ILE A 6 4.13 2.58 -6.68
N ILE A 7 3.68 3.58 -7.46
CA ILE A 7 2.35 3.57 -8.08
C ILE A 7 2.19 2.31 -8.93
N ASN A 8 3.19 1.97 -9.76
CA ASN A 8 3.16 0.78 -10.59
C ASN A 8 3.08 -0.50 -9.74
N ILE A 9 3.92 -0.62 -8.71
CA ILE A 9 3.89 -1.76 -7.78
C ILE A 9 2.49 -1.91 -7.15
N VAL A 10 1.91 -0.82 -6.64
CA VAL A 10 0.58 -0.84 -6.03
C VAL A 10 -0.48 -1.25 -7.05
N LEU A 11 -0.47 -0.70 -8.27
CA LEU A 11 -1.45 -1.05 -9.31
C LEU A 11 -1.32 -2.51 -9.77
N GLU A 12 -0.09 -3.02 -9.88
CA GLU A 12 0.16 -4.44 -10.19
C GLU A 12 -0.38 -5.34 -9.07
N SER A 13 -0.12 -5.02 -7.81
CA SER A 13 -0.68 -5.77 -6.68
C SER A 13 -2.21 -5.69 -6.62
N VAL A 14 -2.80 -4.53 -6.96
CA VAL A 14 -4.27 -4.40 -7.05
C VAL A 14 -4.83 -5.29 -8.17
N GLU A 15 -4.14 -5.38 -9.31
CA GLU A 15 -4.55 -6.25 -10.41
C GLU A 15 -4.45 -7.74 -10.03
N GLU A 16 -3.45 -8.12 -9.22
CA GLU A 16 -3.37 -9.47 -8.65
C GLU A 16 -4.58 -9.78 -7.76
N ILE A 17 -4.95 -8.85 -6.88
CA ILE A 17 -6.11 -9.00 -5.99
C ILE A 17 -7.43 -8.97 -6.78
N ASN A 18 -7.52 -8.23 -7.88
CA ASN A 18 -8.68 -8.22 -8.77
C ASN A 18 -9.02 -9.60 -9.36
N HIS A 19 -8.07 -10.55 -9.39
CA HIS A 19 -8.36 -11.92 -9.82
C HIS A 19 -9.19 -12.72 -8.80
N ILE A 20 -9.22 -12.31 -7.54
CA ILE A 20 -9.92 -12.99 -6.45
C ILE A 20 -11.13 -12.21 -5.90
N LEU A 21 -11.32 -10.95 -6.32
CA LEU A 21 -12.49 -10.14 -5.96
C LEU A 21 -13.69 -10.43 -6.86
N GLU A 22 -14.89 -10.41 -6.27
CA GLU A 22 -16.15 -10.45 -7.04
C GLU A 22 -16.36 -9.13 -7.81
N ASP A 23 -16.15 -8.00 -7.12
CA ASP A 23 -16.19 -6.66 -7.70
C ASP A 23 -14.76 -6.12 -7.87
N LYS A 24 -14.38 -5.86 -9.13
CA LYS A 24 -13.02 -5.42 -9.46
C LYS A 24 -12.80 -3.94 -9.20
N ILE A 25 -11.63 -3.62 -8.67
CA ILE A 25 -11.12 -2.26 -8.54
C ILE A 25 -10.69 -1.76 -9.93
N PRO A 26 -11.15 -0.59 -10.39
CA PRO A 26 -10.81 -0.05 -11.71
C PRO A 26 -9.39 0.52 -11.73
N VAL A 27 -8.38 -0.34 -11.90
CA VAL A 27 -6.95 0.05 -11.97
C VAL A 27 -6.64 1.09 -13.04
N GLN A 28 -7.50 1.23 -14.06
CA GLN A 28 -7.38 2.24 -15.12
C GLN A 28 -7.53 3.67 -14.59
N GLU A 29 -8.11 3.85 -13.40
CA GLU A 29 -8.20 5.15 -12.71
C GLU A 29 -6.88 5.56 -12.05
N GLY A 30 -5.88 4.66 -12.02
CA GLY A 30 -4.53 4.94 -11.54
C GLY A 30 -4.51 5.41 -10.08
N GLU A 31 -3.91 6.57 -9.82
CA GLU A 31 -3.81 7.16 -8.48
C GLU A 31 -5.18 7.43 -7.83
N TYR A 32 -6.21 7.64 -8.64
CA TYR A 32 -7.57 7.94 -8.16
C TYR A 32 -8.42 6.70 -7.88
N ALA A 33 -7.91 5.50 -8.22
CA ALA A 33 -8.63 4.26 -7.97
C ALA A 33 -8.92 4.10 -6.46
N TYR A 34 -10.19 3.89 -6.13
CA TYR A 34 -10.64 3.67 -4.76
C TYR A 34 -10.41 2.22 -4.32
N LEU A 35 -9.75 2.05 -3.18
CA LEU A 35 -9.37 0.73 -2.64
C LEU A 35 -10.29 0.33 -1.48
N TYR A 36 -10.47 1.22 -0.50
CA TYR A 36 -11.25 0.95 0.71
C TYR A 36 -12.22 2.11 1.02
N ASP A 37 -13.50 1.79 1.15
CA ASP A 37 -14.52 2.70 1.67
C ASP A 37 -15.47 1.95 2.61
N TRP A 38 -15.86 2.59 3.71
CA TRP A 38 -16.79 2.04 4.69
C TRP A 38 -18.22 1.91 4.13
N SER A 39 -18.52 2.58 3.02
CA SER A 39 -19.85 2.67 2.43
C SER A 39 -20.02 1.81 1.17
N HIS A 40 -18.97 1.69 0.33
CA HIS A 40 -18.99 0.99 -0.96
C HIS A 40 -17.66 0.23 -1.27
N GLY A 41 -16.86 -0.12 -0.25
CA GLY A 41 -15.51 -0.64 -0.43
C GLY A 41 -15.44 -1.97 -1.17
N TYR A 42 -14.64 -2.03 -2.24
CA TYR A 42 -14.28 -3.26 -2.96
C TYR A 42 -13.48 -4.24 -2.09
N LEU A 43 -12.74 -3.71 -1.11
CA LEU A 43 -11.94 -4.49 -0.19
C LEU A 43 -12.62 -4.61 1.17
N ASP A 44 -12.80 -5.85 1.63
CA ASP A 44 -13.01 -6.17 3.05
C ASP A 44 -11.67 -6.18 3.81
N SER A 45 -11.71 -6.40 5.13
CA SER A 45 -10.49 -6.44 5.94
C SER A 45 -9.49 -7.52 5.50
N PHE A 46 -9.95 -8.64 4.93
CA PHE A 46 -9.10 -9.76 4.55
C PHE A 46 -8.39 -9.51 3.21
N SER A 47 -9.14 -9.05 2.22
CA SER A 47 -8.64 -8.65 0.90
C SER A 47 -7.73 -7.42 1.00
N LEU A 48 -8.00 -6.49 1.93
CA LEU A 48 -7.08 -5.40 2.24
C LEU A 48 -5.74 -5.93 2.79
N VAL A 49 -5.76 -6.83 3.78
CA VAL A 49 -4.52 -7.44 4.30
C VAL A 49 -3.76 -8.18 3.19
N SER A 50 -4.48 -8.89 2.32
CA SER A 50 -3.89 -9.60 1.18
C SER A 50 -3.18 -8.62 0.23
N LEU A 51 -3.82 -7.49 -0.10
CA LEU A 51 -3.21 -6.43 -0.91
C LEU A 51 -1.94 -5.88 -0.26
N LEU A 52 -1.98 -5.58 1.04
CA LEU A 52 -0.83 -5.02 1.76
C LEU A 52 0.36 -5.99 1.77
N VAL A 53 0.12 -7.29 1.96
CA VAL A 53 1.16 -8.33 1.88
C VAL A 53 1.75 -8.43 0.48
N CYS A 54 0.91 -8.42 -0.58
CA CYS A 54 1.40 -8.40 -1.96
C CYS A 54 2.32 -7.20 -2.22
N ILE A 55 1.95 -6.01 -1.73
CA ILE A 55 2.76 -4.80 -1.87
C ILE A 55 4.08 -4.93 -1.10
N GLU A 56 4.06 -5.42 0.15
CA GLU A 56 5.29 -5.64 0.94
C GLU A 56 6.27 -6.55 0.21
N GLN A 57 5.77 -7.68 -0.32
CA GLN A 57 6.58 -8.64 -1.07
C GLN A 57 7.15 -8.01 -2.35
N ALA A 58 6.33 -7.31 -3.13
CA ALA A 58 6.79 -6.64 -4.34
C ALA A 58 7.82 -5.54 -4.04
N MET A 59 7.67 -4.81 -2.93
CA MET A 59 8.65 -3.81 -2.49
C MET A 59 9.98 -4.45 -2.04
N GLU A 60 9.93 -5.59 -1.35
CA GLU A 60 11.12 -6.35 -0.98
C GLU A 60 11.81 -6.94 -2.21
N ASP A 61 11.05 -7.53 -3.14
CA ASP A 61 11.59 -8.18 -4.34
C ASP A 61 12.16 -7.18 -5.36
N GLN A 62 11.46 -6.07 -5.61
CA GLN A 62 11.85 -5.11 -6.64
C GLN A 62 12.82 -4.04 -6.13
N LEU A 63 12.69 -3.63 -4.86
CA LEU A 63 13.44 -2.51 -4.29
C LEU A 63 14.33 -2.90 -3.11
N ASN A 64 14.33 -4.17 -2.70
CA ASN A 64 15.03 -4.65 -1.49
C ASN A 64 14.65 -3.85 -0.24
N MET A 65 13.40 -3.39 -0.20
CA MET A 65 12.86 -2.55 0.87
C MET A 65 11.81 -3.31 1.67
N LYS A 66 12.13 -3.58 2.94
CA LYS A 66 11.21 -4.22 3.86
C LYS A 66 10.31 -3.18 4.54
N LEU A 67 9.01 -3.32 4.34
CA LEU A 67 7.97 -2.48 4.94
C LEU A 67 7.08 -3.33 5.86
N ASP A 68 6.42 -2.67 6.80
CA ASP A 68 5.39 -3.24 7.67
C ASP A 68 4.12 -2.40 7.50
N LEU A 69 3.40 -2.70 6.42
CA LEU A 69 2.13 -2.10 6.01
C LEU A 69 0.94 -2.75 6.73
N VAL A 70 1.06 -4.02 7.13
CA VAL A 70 0.01 -4.77 7.86
C VAL A 70 -0.16 -4.29 9.32
N ASN A 71 0.30 -3.08 9.63
CA ASN A 71 0.00 -2.41 10.88
C ASN A 71 -1.35 -1.68 10.81
N LEU A 72 -2.43 -2.44 11.01
CA LEU A 72 -3.83 -2.00 10.91
C LEU A 72 -4.27 -0.96 11.96
N ASN A 73 -3.36 -0.46 12.80
CA ASN A 73 -3.66 0.56 13.82
C ASN A 73 -4.19 1.88 13.19
N HIS A 74 -4.06 2.06 11.88
CA HIS A 74 -4.53 3.23 11.12
C HIS A 74 -5.91 3.07 10.47
N LEU A 75 -6.57 1.90 10.59
CA LEU A 75 -7.88 1.67 9.97
C LEU A 75 -9.00 2.55 10.54
N ALA A 76 -8.88 2.96 11.81
CA ALA A 76 -9.88 3.75 12.53
C ALA A 76 -9.65 5.28 12.42
N ASP A 77 -8.55 5.71 11.79
CA ASP A 77 -8.27 7.13 11.62
C ASP A 77 -9.14 7.72 10.51
N GLN A 78 -9.64 8.94 10.74
CA GLN A 78 -10.41 9.70 9.73
C GLN A 78 -9.62 9.90 8.42
N ASN A 79 -8.29 9.86 8.51
CA ASN A 79 -7.36 9.90 7.39
C ASN A 79 -6.84 8.48 7.08
N ASN A 80 -7.74 7.57 6.76
CA ASN A 80 -7.39 6.19 6.43
C ASN A 80 -6.49 6.17 5.16
N PRO A 81 -5.22 5.71 5.26
CA PRO A 81 -4.28 5.71 4.15
C PRO A 81 -4.65 4.72 3.03
N PHE A 82 -5.57 3.79 3.30
CA PHE A 82 -5.97 2.73 2.38
C PHE A 82 -7.15 3.13 1.48
N ARG A 83 -7.56 4.40 1.47
CA ARG A 83 -8.76 4.84 0.73
C ARG A 83 -8.58 4.84 -0.79
N THR A 84 -7.45 5.35 -1.26
CA THR A 84 -7.12 5.44 -2.70
C THR A 84 -5.68 4.99 -2.93
N VAL A 85 -5.35 4.65 -4.18
CA VAL A 85 -3.97 4.35 -4.57
C VAL A 85 -3.02 5.49 -4.21
N GLU A 86 -3.39 6.74 -4.48
CA GLU A 86 -2.60 7.92 -4.11
C GLU A 86 -2.30 7.96 -2.60
N SER A 87 -3.33 7.75 -1.77
CA SER A 87 -3.19 7.83 -0.31
C SER A 87 -2.26 6.74 0.22
N LEU A 88 -2.37 5.54 -0.36
CA LEU A 88 -1.54 4.39 0.01
C LEU A 88 -0.08 4.60 -0.42
N VAL A 89 0.14 5.08 -1.63
CA VAL A 89 1.48 5.41 -2.14
C VAL A 89 2.15 6.46 -1.26
N ASN A 90 1.43 7.53 -0.88
CA ASN A 90 1.96 8.55 0.02
C ASN A 90 2.33 7.96 1.38
N HIS A 91 1.49 7.07 1.93
CA HIS A 91 1.78 6.38 3.18
C HIS A 91 3.04 5.49 3.09
N ILE A 92 3.21 4.75 1.99
CA ILE A 92 4.40 3.94 1.72
C ILE A 92 5.66 4.81 1.67
N ILE A 93 5.58 5.98 1.02
CA ILE A 93 6.68 6.95 0.97
C ILE A 93 7.07 7.41 2.38
N ASP A 94 6.09 7.77 3.21
CA ASP A 94 6.34 8.23 4.56
C ASP A 94 6.98 7.13 5.43
N LEU A 95 6.49 5.89 5.34
CA LEU A 95 7.06 4.75 6.06
C LEU A 95 8.50 4.44 5.62
N SER A 96 8.77 4.49 4.31
CA SER A 96 10.12 4.31 3.77
C SER A 96 11.10 5.36 4.30
N ASN A 97 10.72 6.64 4.27
CA ASN A 97 11.57 7.72 4.76
C ASN A 97 11.89 7.54 6.27
N VAL A 98 10.95 7.05 7.06
CA VAL A 98 11.17 6.74 8.49
C VAL A 98 12.13 5.56 8.68
N ASN A 99 12.02 4.52 7.86
CA ASN A 99 12.91 3.36 7.93
C ASN A 99 14.36 3.70 7.55
N ASP A 100 14.57 4.57 6.55
CA ASP A 100 15.89 5.08 6.20
C ASP A 100 16.54 5.82 7.38
N LEU A 101 15.79 6.68 8.06
CA LEU A 101 16.27 7.42 9.24
C LEU A 101 16.61 6.51 10.44
N LYS A 102 15.87 5.41 10.64
CA LYS A 102 16.17 4.45 11.72
C LYS A 102 17.42 3.63 11.44
N ASN A 103 17.70 3.33 10.16
CA ASN A 103 18.89 2.60 9.76
C ASN A 103 20.17 3.45 9.91
N GLU A 104 20.13 4.74 9.57
CA GLU A 104 21.27 5.64 9.77
C GLU A 104 21.65 5.85 11.25
N ASN A 105 20.65 5.89 12.15
CA ASN A 105 20.89 6.10 13.58
C ASN A 105 21.43 4.85 14.30
N LYS A 106 21.24 3.65 13.74
CA LYS A 106 21.77 2.39 14.31
C LYS A 106 23.27 2.17 14.05
N ILE A 107 23.86 2.87 13.08
CA ILE A 107 25.28 2.72 12.72
C ILE A 107 26.18 3.64 13.57
N LYS A 108 25.61 4.59 14.32
CA LYS A 108 26.34 5.59 15.12
C LYS A 108 26.51 5.26 16.62
N THR A 109 26.27 4.02 17.04
CA THR A 109 26.46 3.56 18.44
C THR A 109 27.27 2.29 18.49
#